data_AF-A0A5B1QXI6-F1
#
_entry.id   AF-A0A5B1QXI6-F1
#
_cell.length_a   1.000
_cell.length_b   1.000
_cell.length_c   1.000
_cell.angle_alpha   90.00
_cell.angle_beta   90.00
_cell.angle_gamma   90.00
#
_symmetry.space_group_name_H-M   'P 1'
#
loop_
_entity.id
_entity.type
_entity.pdbx_description
1 polymer ?
#
loop_
_entity_poly.entity_id
_entity_poly.type
_entity_poly.pdbx_seq_one_letter_code
_entity_poly.pdbx_strand_id
1 'polypeptide(L)'
;MSLYPVADLQTHAGELAQRLISLRDFSSAAHELLATVRTLASDLVRRHTKKIVTLVEISRFTLTRAGINLYEFAYCRPEMREYKSVYFDILRALRERQADIDQDAVECTRLFLSLSPPLGLYSADSRPRPQVASGDY
;
A
#
# COMPACT_ATOMS: atom_id res chain seq x y z
N MET A 1 -12.22 -23.41 13.93
CA MET A 1 -12.50 -22.06 14.49
C MET A 1 -11.28 -21.62 15.27
N SER A 2 -10.46 -20.72 14.73
CA SER A 2 -9.34 -20.13 15.47
C SER A 2 -9.79 -18.80 16.04
N LEU A 3 -9.74 -18.66 17.37
CA LEU A 3 -10.20 -17.52 18.16
C LEU A 3 -9.01 -16.71 18.69
N TYR A 4 -8.35 -15.89 17.87
CA TYR A 4 -7.49 -14.79 18.37
C TYR A 4 -7.42 -13.70 17.30
N PRO A 5 -7.67 -12.41 17.65
CA PRO A 5 -6.57 -11.43 17.56
C PRO A 5 -6.72 -10.15 18.42
N VAL A 6 -7.41 -10.15 19.56
CA VAL A 6 -7.75 -8.90 20.27
C VAL A 6 -6.58 -8.28 21.06
N ALA A 7 -5.69 -9.10 21.61
CA ALA A 7 -4.53 -8.64 22.42
C ALA A 7 -3.19 -8.65 21.65
N ASP A 8 -3.19 -9.07 20.40
CA ASP A 8 -2.01 -9.63 19.74
C ASP A 8 -1.15 -8.57 19.04
N LEU A 9 -1.74 -7.53 18.46
CA LEU A 9 -0.98 -6.53 17.69
C LEU A 9 0.05 -5.77 18.53
N GLN A 10 -0.10 -5.71 19.86
CA GLN A 10 0.87 -5.07 20.73
C GLN A 10 2.17 -5.88 20.86
N THR A 11 2.06 -7.20 20.94
CA THR A 11 3.18 -8.14 21.12
C THR A 11 3.73 -8.60 19.77
N HIS A 12 2.84 -8.74 18.78
CA HIS A 12 3.12 -9.37 17.49
C HIS A 12 3.55 -8.41 16.38
N ALA A 13 3.37 -7.10 16.56
CA ALA A 13 3.76 -6.11 15.54
C ALA A 13 5.24 -6.20 15.17
N GLY A 14 6.13 -6.57 16.09
CA GLY A 14 7.56 -6.75 15.82
C GLY A 14 7.82 -7.93 14.87
N GLU A 15 7.21 -9.08 15.15
CA GLU A 15 7.33 -10.28 14.30
C GLU A 15 6.69 -10.07 12.93
N LEU A 16 5.53 -9.41 12.91
CA LEU A 16 4.85 -9.04 11.67
C LEU A 16 5.70 -8.08 10.85
N ALA A 17 6.32 -7.07 11.47
CA ALA A 17 7.25 -6.16 10.80
C ALA A 17 8.46 -6.90 10.18
N GLN A 18 9.07 -7.84 10.92
CA GLN A 18 10.18 -8.64 10.39
C GLN A 18 9.77 -9.44 9.14
N ARG A 19 8.60 -10.08 9.17
CA ARG A 19 8.09 -10.82 8.01
C ARG A 19 7.71 -9.91 6.84
N LEU A 20 7.16 -8.72 7.10
CA LEU A 20 6.85 -7.73 6.05
C LEU A 20 8.10 -7.13 5.38
N ILE A 21 9.28 -7.23 5.99
CA ILE A 21 10.55 -6.83 5.36
C ILE A 21 11.08 -7.90 4.37
N SER A 22 10.66 -9.15 4.54
CA SER A 22 11.07 -10.29 3.70
C SER A 22 10.06 -10.54 2.58
N LEU A 23 10.45 -10.40 1.31
CA LEU A 23 9.56 -10.75 0.18
C LEU A 23 9.08 -12.21 0.23
N ARG A 24 9.89 -13.12 0.78
CA ARG A 24 9.54 -14.53 0.92
C ARG A 24 8.33 -14.72 1.85
N ASP A 25 8.30 -13.95 2.94
CA ASP A 25 7.28 -14.08 3.99
C ASP A 25 6.19 -13.01 3.86
N PHE A 26 6.38 -12.05 2.94
CA PHE A 26 5.55 -10.88 2.76
C PHE A 26 4.09 -11.24 2.57
N SER A 27 3.78 -12.17 1.64
CA SER A 27 2.38 -12.46 1.31
C SER A 27 1.62 -12.96 2.54
N SER A 28 2.19 -13.90 3.30
CA SER A 28 1.56 -14.41 4.51
C SER A 28 1.37 -13.31 5.56
N ALA A 29 2.39 -12.48 5.79
CA ALA A 29 2.32 -11.39 6.77
C ALA A 29 1.35 -10.28 6.35
N ALA A 30 1.27 -9.95 5.06
CA ALA A 30 0.35 -8.96 4.53
C ALA A 30 -1.11 -9.42 4.64
N HIS A 31 -1.40 -10.70 4.38
CA HIS A 31 -2.74 -11.26 4.59
C HIS A 31 -3.14 -11.25 6.07
N GLU A 32 -2.20 -11.51 6.97
CA GLU A 32 -2.44 -11.43 8.41
C GLU A 32 -2.70 -10.00 8.89
N LEU A 33 -1.93 -9.03 8.37
CA LEU A 33 -2.19 -7.61 8.59
C LEU A 33 -3.57 -7.22 8.06
N LEU A 34 -3.94 -7.64 6.85
CA LEU A 34 -5.25 -7.39 6.26
C LEU A 34 -6.38 -7.97 7.12
N ALA A 35 -6.24 -9.21 7.59
CA ALA A 35 -7.20 -9.85 8.48
C ALA A 35 -7.34 -9.07 9.79
N THR A 36 -6.22 -8.62 10.37
CA THR A 36 -6.20 -7.78 11.56
C THR A 36 -6.95 -6.47 11.31
N VAL A 37 -6.62 -5.76 10.23
CA VAL A 37 -7.28 -4.50 9.85
C VAL A 37 -8.77 -4.69 9.59
N ARG A 38 -9.24 -5.85 9.13
CA ARG A 38 -10.67 -6.10 8.90
C ARG A 38 -11.43 -6.49 10.17
N THR A 39 -10.78 -7.14 11.13
CA THR A 39 -11.45 -7.76 12.29
C THR A 39 -11.30 -6.98 13.59
N LEU A 40 -10.30 -6.10 13.70
CA LEU A 40 -10.03 -5.34 14.92
C LEU A 40 -11.22 -4.42 15.25
N ALA A 41 -11.61 -4.32 16.52
CA ALA A 41 -12.67 -3.39 16.93
C ALA A 41 -12.25 -1.93 16.70
N SER A 42 -13.21 -1.02 16.46
CA SER A 42 -12.94 0.39 16.12
C SER A 42 -12.15 1.14 17.20
N ASP A 43 -12.42 0.89 18.47
CA ASP A 43 -11.66 1.47 19.59
C ASP A 43 -10.21 1.01 19.61
N LEU A 44 -9.95 -0.24 19.23
CA LEU A 44 -8.61 -0.81 19.12
C LEU A 44 -7.87 -0.32 17.88
N VAL A 45 -8.56 -0.06 16.77
CA VAL A 45 -7.96 0.61 15.61
C VAL A 45 -7.45 2.01 15.97
N ARG A 46 -8.25 2.79 16.70
CA ARG A 46 -7.81 4.10 17.21
C ARG A 46 -6.52 3.97 18.02
N ARG A 47 -6.48 3.05 18.99
CA ARG A 47 -5.31 2.83 19.86
C ARG A 47 -4.07 2.34 19.11
N HIS A 48 -4.24 1.55 18.04
CA HIS A 48 -3.14 0.94 17.31
C HIS A 48 -2.84 1.60 15.97
N THR A 49 -3.48 2.73 15.65
CA THR A 49 -3.35 3.43 14.36
C THR A 49 -1.89 3.62 13.97
N LYS A 50 -1.05 4.16 14.86
CA LYS A 50 0.38 4.38 14.59
C LYS A 50 1.11 3.09 14.19
N LYS A 51 0.83 1.97 14.87
CA LYS A 51 1.46 0.67 14.56
C LYS A 51 1.02 0.14 13.21
N ILE A 52 -0.29 0.23 12.91
CA ILE A 52 -0.85 -0.18 11.63
C ILE A 52 -0.21 0.62 10.49
N VAL A 53 -0.10 1.95 10.65
CA VAL A 53 0.58 2.85 9.71
C VAL A 53 2.03 2.41 9.49
N THR A 54 2.80 2.19 10.56
CA THR A 54 4.19 1.73 10.45
C THR A 54 4.30 0.42 9.68
N LEU A 55 3.42 -0.55 9.92
CA LEU A 55 3.43 -1.84 9.20
C LEU A 55 3.10 -1.66 7.71
N VAL A 56 2.18 -0.75 7.37
CA VAL A 56 1.86 -0.40 5.98
C VAL A 56 3.05 0.29 5.30
N GLU A 57 3.76 1.17 5.99
CA GLU A 57 4.95 1.85 5.48
C GLU A 57 6.11 0.88 5.26
N ILE A 58 6.33 -0.05 6.18
CA ILE A 58 7.28 -1.16 6.00
C ILE A 58 6.90 -1.95 4.74
N SER A 59 5.62 -2.26 4.58
CA SER A 59 5.14 -2.99 3.41
C SER A 59 5.43 -2.23 2.11
N ARG A 60 5.10 -0.93 2.09
CA ARG A 60 5.40 -0.04 0.96
C ARG A 60 6.90 -0.06 0.63
N PHE A 61 7.75 0.13 1.63
CA PHE A 61 9.20 0.16 1.47
C PHE A 61 9.75 -1.15 0.89
N THR A 62 9.30 -2.30 1.40
CA THR A 62 9.70 -3.61 0.90
C THR A 62 9.33 -3.78 -0.57
N LEU A 63 8.09 -3.45 -0.95
CA LEU A 63 7.61 -3.61 -2.32
C LEU A 63 8.30 -2.63 -3.29
N THR A 64 8.51 -1.38 -2.91
CA THR A 64 9.23 -0.42 -3.77
C THR A 64 10.69 -0.83 -3.94
N ARG A 65 11.36 -1.31 -2.89
CA ARG A 65 12.72 -1.85 -2.96
C ARG A 65 12.81 -3.10 -3.84
N ALA A 66 11.73 -3.89 -3.93
CA ALA A 66 11.60 -5.01 -4.85
C ALA A 66 11.36 -4.61 -6.31
N GLY A 67 11.25 -3.30 -6.59
CA GLY A 67 10.96 -2.78 -7.93
C GLY A 67 9.48 -2.78 -8.30
N ILE A 68 8.58 -2.94 -7.33
CA ILE A 68 7.13 -2.90 -7.57
C ILE A 68 6.65 -1.45 -7.57
N ASN A 69 6.02 -1.04 -8.66
CA ASN A 69 5.41 0.27 -8.77
C ASN A 69 4.00 0.27 -8.13
N LEU A 70 3.86 0.99 -7.02
CA LEU A 70 2.65 1.05 -6.19
C LEU A 70 1.66 2.14 -6.60
N TYR A 71 1.51 2.41 -7.90
CA TYR A 71 0.33 3.08 -8.45
C TYR A 71 -0.69 2.05 -8.93
N GLU A 72 -1.98 2.28 -8.70
CA GLU A 72 -3.05 1.31 -8.98
C GLU A 72 -3.00 0.81 -10.43
N PHE A 73 -2.82 1.72 -11.39
CA PHE A 73 -2.76 1.40 -12.84
C PHE A 73 -1.36 1.12 -13.39
N ALA A 74 -0.30 1.17 -12.56
CA ALA A 74 1.04 0.87 -13.04
C ALA A 74 1.18 -0.63 -13.37
N TYR A 75 1.83 -0.91 -14.50
CA TYR A 75 2.20 -2.28 -14.86
C TYR A 75 2.97 -2.96 -13.72
N CYS A 76 2.62 -4.22 -13.46
CA CYS A 76 3.27 -5.07 -12.48
C CYS A 76 3.49 -6.43 -13.12
N ARG A 77 4.70 -6.98 -12.95
CA ARG A 77 5.03 -8.31 -13.48
C ARG A 77 4.10 -9.36 -12.86
N PRO A 78 3.67 -10.39 -13.61
CA PRO A 78 2.71 -11.38 -13.11
C PRO A 78 3.09 -11.99 -11.77
N GLU A 79 4.38 -12.25 -11.55
CA GLU A 79 4.93 -12.88 -10.34
C GLU A 79 4.86 -11.96 -9.11
N MET A 80 4.72 -10.65 -9.33
CA MET A 80 4.67 -9.63 -8.28
C MET A 80 3.27 -9.11 -8.02
N ARG A 81 2.27 -9.56 -8.81
CA ARG A 81 0.90 -9.06 -8.76
C ARG A 81 0.24 -9.35 -7.42
N GLU A 82 0.51 -10.51 -6.82
CA GLU A 82 -0.06 -10.90 -5.53
C GLU A 82 0.35 -9.94 -4.41
N TYR A 83 1.64 -9.62 -4.32
CA TYR A 83 2.15 -8.67 -3.32
C TYR A 83 1.55 -7.27 -3.48
N LYS A 84 1.42 -6.82 -4.73
CA LYS A 84 0.75 -5.55 -5.04
C LYS A 84 -0.72 -5.60 -4.63
N SER A 85 -1.44 -6.66 -4.99
CA SER A 85 -2.88 -6.81 -4.70
C SER A 85 -3.16 -6.73 -3.20
N VAL A 86 -2.47 -7.55 -2.40
CA VAL A 86 -2.71 -7.58 -0.94
C VAL A 86 -2.37 -6.23 -0.29
N TYR A 87 -1.34 -5.54 -0.76
CA TYR A 87 -1.02 -4.19 -0.29
C TYR A 87 -2.16 -3.20 -0.58
N PHE A 88 -2.71 -3.21 -1.79
CA PHE A 88 -3.86 -2.35 -2.12
C PHE A 88 -5.12 -2.74 -1.36
N ASP A 89 -5.33 -4.02 -1.06
CA ASP A 89 -6.45 -4.48 -0.23
C ASP A 89 -6.33 -3.98 1.21
N ILE A 90 -5.13 -3.94 1.78
CA ILE A 90 -4.87 -3.32 3.09
C ILE A 90 -5.23 -1.84 3.05
N LEU A 91 -4.77 -1.10 2.03
CA LEU A 91 -5.08 0.32 1.90
C LEU A 91 -6.58 0.58 1.75
N ARG A 92 -7.30 -0.27 1.02
CA ARG A 92 -8.76 -0.18 0.87
C ARG A 92 -9.48 -0.44 2.19
N ALA A 93 -9.09 -1.49 2.91
CA ALA A 93 -9.65 -1.80 4.23
C ALA A 93 -9.39 -0.67 5.24
N LEU A 94 -8.23 -0.03 5.20
CA LEU A 94 -7.95 1.14 6.04
C LEU A 94 -8.80 2.34 5.65
N ARG A 95 -9.06 2.55 4.36
CA ARG A 95 -9.88 3.67 3.88
C ARG A 95 -11.34 3.51 4.31
N GLU A 96 -11.87 2.30 4.25
CA GLU A 96 -13.22 1.97 4.77
C GLU A 96 -13.35 2.27 6.27
N ARG A 97 -12.23 2.23 6.99
CA ARG A 97 -12.12 2.49 8.42
C ARG A 97 -11.57 3.86 8.77
N GLN A 98 -11.52 4.79 7.81
CA GLN A 98 -10.95 6.12 8.01
C GLN A 98 -11.63 6.89 9.14
N ALA A 99 -12.93 6.67 9.38
CA ALA A 99 -13.67 7.28 10.50
C ALA A 99 -13.20 6.79 11.88
N ASP A 100 -12.61 5.59 11.95
CA ASP A 100 -12.03 5.01 13.16
C ASP A 100 -10.55 5.38 13.33
N ILE A 101 -9.95 6.09 12.37
CA ILE A 101 -8.55 6.48 12.43
C ILE A 101 -8.48 7.91 12.98
N ASP A 102 -7.69 8.10 14.04
CA ASP A 102 -7.52 9.41 14.65
C ASP A 102 -6.95 10.41 13.63
N GLN A 103 -7.69 11.49 13.35
CA GLN A 103 -7.37 12.47 12.30
C GLN A 103 -6.07 13.23 12.59
N ASP A 104 -5.62 13.25 13.85
CA ASP A 104 -4.34 13.84 14.25
C ASP A 104 -3.14 13.01 13.78
N ALA A 105 -3.35 11.78 13.30
CA ALA A 105 -2.33 11.02 12.58
C ALA A 105 -2.22 11.53 11.13
N VAL A 106 -1.65 12.72 10.96
CA VAL A 106 -1.34 13.37 9.67
C VAL A 106 -0.64 12.43 8.66
N GLU A 107 0.10 11.43 9.15
CA GLU A 107 0.73 10.37 8.36
C GLU A 107 -0.28 9.41 7.68
N CYS A 108 -1.44 9.15 8.30
CA CYS A 108 -2.51 8.31 7.72
C CYS A 108 -3.05 8.93 6.43
N THR A 109 -3.23 10.25 6.42
CA THR A 109 -3.74 10.98 5.26
C THR A 109 -2.81 10.82 4.06
N ARG A 110 -1.48 10.79 4.26
CA ARG A 110 -0.51 10.57 3.18
C ARG A 110 -0.52 9.14 2.62
N LEU A 111 -0.76 8.14 3.47
CA LEU A 111 -0.93 6.76 3.02
C LEU A 111 -2.14 6.61 2.08
N PHE A 112 -3.25 7.26 2.40
CA PHE A 112 -4.47 7.25 1.57
C PHE A 112 -4.35 8.05 0.27
N LEU A 113 -3.46 9.05 0.23
CA LEU A 113 -3.19 9.85 -0.96
C LEU A 113 -2.38 9.08 -2.02
N SER A 114 -1.60 8.07 -1.64
CA SER A 114 -0.82 7.29 -2.63
C SER A 114 -1.65 6.31 -3.46
N LEU A 115 -2.95 6.21 -3.19
CA LEU A 115 -3.89 5.47 -4.04
C LEU A 115 -4.25 6.26 -5.30
N SER A 116 -3.97 7.57 -5.33
CA SER A 116 -4.13 8.40 -6.52
C SER A 116 -2.78 8.55 -7.23
N PRO A 117 -2.70 8.40 -8.56
CA PRO A 117 -1.51 8.83 -9.27
C PRO A 117 -1.27 10.32 -8.97
N PRO A 118 -0.01 10.77 -8.83
CA PRO A 118 0.26 12.20 -8.74
C PRO A 118 -0.39 12.86 -9.95
N LEU A 119 -1.31 13.79 -9.71
CA LEU A 119 -1.92 14.65 -10.73
C LEU A 119 -0.77 15.44 -11.37
N GLY A 120 -0.15 14.88 -12.41
CA GLY A 120 1.05 15.47 -13.02
C GLY A 120 1.80 14.63 -14.05
N LEU A 121 1.45 13.36 -14.32
CA LEU A 121 2.13 12.56 -15.35
C LEU A 121 1.15 11.83 -16.28
N TYR A 122 0.33 12.62 -16.97
CA TYR A 122 -0.11 12.30 -18.33
C TYR A 122 0.16 13.53 -19.19
N SER A 123 1.35 13.60 -19.77
CA SER A 123 1.56 14.28 -21.05
C SER A 123 2.78 13.66 -21.72
N ALA A 124 2.54 12.53 -22.36
CA ALA A 124 3.51 11.89 -23.25
C ALA A 124 2.76 11.28 -24.44
N ASP A 125 2.07 12.13 -25.20
CA ASP A 125 1.93 11.87 -26.64
C ASP A 125 1.77 13.18 -27.43
N SER A 126 2.87 13.91 -27.55
CA SER A 126 3.07 14.91 -28.60
C SER A 126 4.38 14.58 -29.29
N ARG A 127 4.45 13.45 -30.01
CA ARG A 127 5.56 13.24 -30.97
C ARG A 127 5.51 14.39 -31.98
N PRO A 128 6.59 15.14 -32.21
CA PRO A 128 6.67 15.96 -33.41
C PRO A 128 6.74 15.01 -34.60
N ARG A 129 5.79 15.14 -35.54
CA ARG A 129 5.95 14.53 -36.87
C ARG A 129 7.24 15.08 -37.48
N PRO A 130 8.10 14.25 -38.10
CA PRO A 130 9.16 14.77 -38.94
C PRO A 130 8.51 15.54 -40.10
N GLN A 131 8.75 16.86 -40.15
CA GLN A 131 8.41 17.65 -41.33
C GLN A 131 9.34 17.22 -42.46
N VAL A 132 8.74 16.67 -43.51
CA VAL A 132 9.40 16.38 -44.78
C VAL A 132 9.90 17.70 -45.35
N ALA A 133 11.22 17.81 -45.53
CA ALA A 133 11.84 18.87 -46.28
C ALA A 133 11.27 18.83 -47.71
N SER A 134 10.50 19.85 -48.08
CA SER A 134 10.19 20.15 -49.47
C SER A 134 11.06 21.33 -49.85
N GLY A 135 12.10 21.03 -50.63
CA GLY A 135 12.95 22.02 -51.26
C GLY A 135 12.28 22.67 -52.46
N ASP A 136 12.87 23.82 -52.80
CA ASP A 136 13.05 24.44 -54.12
C ASP A 136 11.83 24.63 -55.04
N TYR A 137 11.50 25.90 -55.32
CA TYR A 137 11.76 26.58 -56.60
C TYR A 137 11.58 28.10 -56.46
#